data_AF-A0A5J9U7U1-F1
#
_entry.id   AF-A0A5J9U7U1-F1
#
_cell.length_a   1.000
_cell.length_b   1.000
_cell.length_c   1.000
_cell.angle_alpha   90.00
_cell.angle_beta   90.00
_cell.angle_gamma   90.00
#
_symmetry.space_group_name_H-M   'P 1'
#
loop_
_entity.id
_entity.type
_entity.pdbx_description
1 polymer ?
#
loop_
_entity_poly.entity_id
_entity_poly.type
_entity_poly.pdbx_seq_one_letter_code
_entity_poly.pdbx_strand_id
1 'polypeptide(L)'
;MGQASSDLSVKVGNNSYSNLRIDEAYDAIMRKKTVEAWTAELRAFGGDHVPANYVNLKFDAVCGDYDCTVLREQLASLGGTTPSCVYAKKLPEIQAALRHGRLSIGGKHLGRHITAALTDGEIDAIIDYSGETGGMAVPVFDRAGRRYEFKMAYAENTYFYRLVGAAEYERFMVDNSVVRDVHELGKELFMEVWAFRSPALRCKGNMSNGDHPDGALGMVILFFDLDADGLGDEILDDDSLTIKHLMRHYPKVPEGYAVE
;
A
#
# COMPACT_ATOMS: atom_id res chain seq x y z
N MET A 1 -60.89 8.23 -35.59
CA MET A 1 -60.79 9.67 -35.28
C MET A 1 -60.14 9.82 -33.92
N GLY A 2 -59.06 10.62 -33.83
CA GLY A 2 -58.58 11.22 -32.57
C GLY A 2 -57.38 10.55 -31.89
N GLN A 3 -56.16 11.00 -32.24
CA GLN A 3 -54.93 10.91 -31.43
C GLN A 3 -55.01 11.88 -30.22
N ALA A 4 -54.30 11.59 -29.11
CA ALA A 4 -53.21 12.43 -28.59
C ALA A 4 -52.61 11.91 -27.27
N SER A 5 -51.30 12.11 -27.17
CA SER A 5 -50.32 11.81 -26.11
C SER A 5 -50.54 12.60 -24.80
N SER A 6 -50.06 12.08 -23.66
CA SER A 6 -49.11 12.82 -22.78
C SER A 6 -48.64 12.01 -21.56
N ASP A 7 -47.41 12.32 -21.18
CA ASP A 7 -46.55 11.74 -20.17
C ASP A 7 -47.11 11.66 -18.74
N LEU A 8 -46.66 10.64 -17.99
CA LEU A 8 -46.49 10.75 -16.55
C LEU A 8 -45.19 10.06 -16.12
N SER A 9 -44.14 10.87 -16.09
CA SER A 9 -42.87 10.58 -15.44
C SER A 9 -43.11 10.32 -13.95
N VAL A 10 -42.78 9.12 -13.46
CA VAL A 10 -42.55 8.91 -12.03
C VAL A 10 -41.05 9.04 -11.78
N LYS A 11 -40.67 10.16 -11.18
CA LYS A 11 -39.30 10.51 -10.81
C LYS A 11 -38.71 9.44 -9.90
N VAL A 12 -37.65 8.79 -10.36
CA VAL A 12 -36.67 8.12 -9.50
C VAL A 12 -35.98 9.21 -8.69
N GLY A 13 -36.26 9.26 -7.39
CA GLY A 13 -35.70 10.27 -6.49
C GLY A 13 -35.50 9.70 -5.10
N ASN A 14 -34.27 9.84 -4.62
CA ASN A 14 -33.77 9.65 -3.25
C ASN A 14 -33.18 8.28 -2.91
N ASN A 15 -31.97 8.03 -3.42
CA ASN A 15 -31.02 7.08 -2.84
C ASN A 15 -29.75 7.77 -2.27
N SER A 16 -29.74 9.10 -2.14
CA SER A 16 -28.54 9.86 -1.67
C SER A 16 -28.60 10.28 -0.21
N TYR A 17 -29.78 10.39 0.41
CA TYR A 17 -29.92 10.87 1.80
C TYR A 17 -29.77 9.77 2.86
N SER A 18 -29.88 8.49 2.48
CA SER A 18 -29.69 7.35 3.39
C SER A 18 -28.20 7.07 3.63
N ASN A 19 -27.36 7.18 2.60
CA ASN A 19 -25.93 6.88 2.70
C ASN A 19 -25.19 7.94 3.54
N LEU A 20 -25.49 9.23 3.35
CA LEU A 20 -24.92 10.33 4.15
C LEU A 20 -25.15 10.16 5.66
N ARG A 21 -26.33 9.66 6.06
CA ARG A 21 -26.70 9.49 7.47
C ARG A 21 -26.06 8.26 8.11
N ILE A 22 -25.75 7.24 7.31
CA ILE A 22 -25.01 6.06 7.74
C ILE A 22 -23.55 6.42 7.91
N ASP A 23 -22.96 7.17 6.98
CA ASP A 23 -21.56 7.62 7.05
C ASP A 23 -21.32 8.54 8.25
N GLU A 24 -22.22 9.50 8.53
CA GLU A 24 -22.12 10.38 9.71
C GLU A 24 -22.29 9.62 11.03
N ALA A 25 -23.19 8.64 11.10
CA ALA A 25 -23.39 7.82 12.28
C ALA A 25 -22.22 6.84 12.49
N TYR A 26 -21.66 6.30 11.41
CA TYR A 26 -20.47 5.45 11.43
C TYR A 26 -19.25 6.25 11.88
N ASP A 27 -19.04 7.43 11.33
CA ASP A 27 -17.99 8.37 11.78
C ASP A 27 -18.14 8.74 13.26
N ALA A 28 -19.37 8.94 13.74
CA ALA A 28 -19.62 9.28 15.15
C ALA A 28 -19.42 8.10 16.12
N ILE A 29 -19.72 6.87 15.70
CA ILE A 29 -19.45 5.64 16.47
C ILE A 29 -17.93 5.39 16.52
N MET A 30 -17.24 5.64 15.42
CA MET A 30 -15.82 5.29 15.28
C MET A 30 -14.89 6.34 15.87
N ARG A 31 -15.31 7.61 15.94
CA ARG A 31 -14.68 8.65 16.79
C ARG A 31 -14.72 8.32 18.29
N LYS A 32 -15.51 7.32 18.71
CA LYS A 32 -15.62 6.88 20.12
C LYS A 32 -14.87 5.57 20.41
N LYS A 33 -14.23 4.93 19.44
CA LYS A 33 -13.39 3.76 19.72
C LYS A 33 -12.16 4.17 20.51
N THR A 34 -11.84 3.40 21.53
CA THR A 34 -10.61 3.56 22.31
C THR A 34 -9.42 2.97 21.53
N VAL A 35 -8.20 3.42 21.84
CA VAL A 35 -6.95 2.82 21.31
C VAL A 35 -6.95 1.30 21.54
N GLU A 36 -7.40 0.85 22.71
CA GLU A 36 -7.51 -0.58 23.03
C GLU A 36 -8.42 -1.33 22.04
N ALA A 37 -9.56 -0.74 21.66
CA ALA A 37 -10.49 -1.33 20.70
C ALA A 37 -9.89 -1.39 19.28
N TRP A 38 -9.17 -0.35 18.87
CA TRP A 38 -8.45 -0.33 17.60
C TRP A 38 -7.33 -1.37 17.55
N THR A 39 -6.55 -1.43 18.61
CA THR A 39 -5.46 -2.37 18.75
C THR A 39 -5.97 -3.81 18.74
N ALA A 40 -7.07 -4.08 19.46
CA ALA A 40 -7.71 -5.39 19.45
C ALA A 40 -8.23 -5.77 18.06
N GLU A 41 -8.84 -4.82 17.32
CA GLU A 41 -9.28 -5.05 15.95
C GLU A 41 -8.10 -5.34 15.01
N LEU A 42 -7.00 -4.57 15.12
CA LEU A 42 -5.79 -4.82 14.34
C LEU A 42 -5.22 -6.21 14.60
N ARG A 43 -5.09 -6.60 15.87
CA ARG A 43 -4.63 -7.94 16.28
C ARG A 43 -5.56 -9.05 15.79
N ALA A 44 -6.86 -8.81 15.73
CA ALA A 44 -7.84 -9.80 15.27
C ALA A 44 -7.81 -10.05 13.74
N PHE A 45 -7.30 -9.12 12.93
CA PHE A 45 -7.27 -9.30 11.46
C PHE A 45 -6.41 -10.48 10.99
N GLY A 46 -5.48 -10.97 11.80
CA GLY A 46 -4.55 -12.03 11.41
C GLY A 46 -5.14 -13.45 11.32
N GLY A 47 -6.40 -13.66 11.75
CA GLY A 47 -6.93 -15.00 12.08
C GLY A 47 -7.43 -15.87 10.93
N ASP A 48 -8.28 -15.37 10.01
CA ASP A 48 -9.18 -16.26 9.24
C ASP A 48 -9.44 -15.84 7.77
N HIS A 49 -8.49 -15.21 7.08
CA HIS A 49 -8.71 -14.72 5.70
C HIS A 49 -7.75 -15.34 4.67
N VAL A 50 -8.27 -15.62 3.47
CA VAL A 50 -7.48 -16.14 2.33
C VAL A 50 -6.30 -15.19 2.06
N PRO A 51 -5.06 -15.67 1.89
CA PRO A 51 -3.91 -14.82 1.57
C PRO A 51 -4.15 -13.99 0.30
N ALA A 52 -3.64 -12.76 0.24
CA ALA A 52 -3.72 -11.98 -0.99
C ALA A 52 -2.72 -12.56 -2.00
N ASN A 53 -3.07 -12.62 -3.28
CA ASN A 53 -2.23 -13.37 -4.21
C ASN A 53 -0.85 -12.73 -4.46
N TYR A 54 -0.67 -11.42 -4.15
CA TYR A 54 0.65 -10.77 -4.22
C TYR A 54 1.65 -11.31 -3.18
N VAL A 55 1.20 -12.01 -2.14
CA VAL A 55 2.09 -12.68 -1.17
C VAL A 55 2.93 -13.78 -1.85
N ASN A 56 2.48 -14.30 -3.00
CA ASN A 56 3.24 -15.28 -3.78
C ASN A 56 4.37 -14.64 -4.60
N LEU A 57 4.41 -13.31 -4.73
CA LEU A 57 5.50 -12.63 -5.42
C LEU A 57 6.80 -12.85 -4.65
N LYS A 58 7.84 -13.22 -5.39
CA LYS A 58 9.19 -13.36 -4.83
C LYS A 58 9.98 -12.12 -5.15
N PHE A 59 10.59 -11.54 -4.12
CA PHE A 59 11.38 -10.33 -4.27
C PHE A 59 12.44 -10.49 -5.36
N ASP A 60 13.14 -11.62 -5.41
CA ASP A 60 14.16 -11.88 -6.44
C ASP A 60 13.62 -12.00 -7.86
N ALA A 61 12.37 -12.46 -8.02
CA ALA A 61 11.72 -12.51 -9.33
C ALA A 61 11.41 -11.08 -9.81
N VAL A 62 10.95 -10.22 -8.90
CA VAL A 62 10.64 -8.81 -9.19
C VAL A 62 11.89 -7.99 -9.45
N CYS A 63 12.94 -8.26 -8.69
CA CYS A 63 14.15 -7.46 -8.69
C CYS A 63 15.23 -7.92 -9.68
N GLY A 64 14.94 -8.84 -10.62
CA GLY A 64 15.77 -9.23 -11.79
C GLY A 64 17.26 -9.48 -11.51
N ASP A 65 18.10 -9.74 -12.51
CA ASP A 65 19.55 -9.94 -12.25
C ASP A 65 20.34 -8.61 -12.21
N TYR A 66 19.79 -7.51 -12.75
CA TYR A 66 20.54 -6.26 -12.95
C TYR A 66 19.87 -4.98 -12.43
N ASP A 67 18.57 -4.98 -12.15
CA ASP A 67 17.81 -3.75 -11.92
C ASP A 67 17.75 -3.34 -10.42
N CYS A 68 17.90 -4.29 -9.50
CA CYS A 68 17.92 -4.01 -8.06
C CYS A 68 19.27 -4.34 -7.38
N THR A 69 20.38 -4.41 -8.11
CA THR A 69 21.67 -4.81 -7.53
C THR A 69 22.05 -3.96 -6.32
N VAL A 70 21.95 -2.63 -6.45
CA VAL A 70 22.27 -1.69 -5.35
C VAL A 70 21.34 -1.90 -4.16
N LEU A 71 20.03 -2.04 -4.40
CA LEU A 71 19.07 -2.32 -3.34
C LEU A 71 19.36 -3.65 -2.64
N ARG A 72 19.71 -4.71 -3.37
CA ARG A 72 20.07 -6.01 -2.77
C ARG A 72 21.32 -5.91 -1.91
N GLU A 73 22.37 -5.25 -2.40
CA GLU A 73 23.58 -5.00 -1.63
C GLU A 73 23.27 -4.19 -0.37
N GLN A 74 22.42 -3.17 -0.47
CA GLN A 74 21.99 -2.37 0.66
C GLN A 74 21.23 -3.22 1.70
N LEU A 75 20.24 -4.03 1.28
CA LEU A 75 19.50 -4.92 2.18
C LEU A 75 20.42 -5.98 2.81
N ALA A 76 21.35 -6.55 2.05
CA ALA A 76 22.33 -7.51 2.55
C ALA A 76 23.28 -6.86 3.58
N SER A 77 23.73 -5.63 3.34
CA SER A 77 24.60 -4.89 4.27
C SER A 77 23.92 -4.61 5.62
N LEU A 78 22.59 -4.51 5.61
CA LEU A 78 21.77 -4.36 6.81
C LEU A 78 21.53 -5.70 7.52
N GLY A 79 21.96 -6.83 6.96
CA GLY A 79 21.58 -8.15 7.42
C GLY A 79 20.05 -8.33 7.39
N GLY A 80 19.40 -7.76 6.38
CA GLY A 80 17.96 -7.82 6.22
C GLY A 80 17.46 -9.21 5.84
N THR A 81 16.29 -9.59 6.36
CA THR A 81 15.57 -10.77 5.88
C THR A 81 15.16 -10.58 4.43
N THR A 82 14.87 -11.67 3.72
CA THR A 82 14.26 -11.59 2.39
C THR A 82 12.96 -10.80 2.45
N PRO A 83 12.79 -9.74 1.64
CA PRO A 83 11.55 -8.96 1.64
C PRO A 83 10.33 -9.79 1.19
N SER A 84 9.20 -9.57 1.85
CA SER A 84 7.90 -10.16 1.50
C SER A 84 6.91 -9.09 1.06
N CYS A 85 6.20 -9.31 -0.05
CA CYS A 85 5.22 -8.35 -0.54
C CYS A 85 4.02 -8.28 0.42
N VAL A 86 3.74 -7.09 0.93
CA VAL A 86 2.64 -6.83 1.88
C VAL A 86 1.54 -5.95 1.30
N TYR A 87 1.78 -5.31 0.16
CA TYR A 87 0.78 -4.54 -0.57
C TYR A 87 1.19 -4.38 -2.03
N ALA A 88 0.22 -4.49 -2.94
CA ALA A 88 0.40 -4.17 -4.35
C ALA A 88 -0.89 -3.59 -4.92
N LYS A 89 -0.84 -2.39 -5.50
CA LYS A 89 -2.00 -1.76 -6.15
C LYS A 89 -1.56 -0.70 -7.15
N LYS A 90 -2.42 -0.40 -8.12
CA LYS A 90 -2.29 0.80 -8.97
C LYS A 90 -2.16 2.04 -8.08
N LEU A 91 -1.16 2.87 -8.36
CA LEU A 91 -0.96 4.13 -7.66
C LEU A 91 -2.08 5.09 -8.05
N PRO A 92 -2.92 5.55 -7.10
CA PRO A 92 -3.94 6.54 -7.42
C PRO A 92 -3.29 7.87 -7.83
N GLU A 93 -3.84 8.54 -8.84
CA GLU A 93 -3.32 9.81 -9.35
C GLU A 93 -3.16 10.86 -8.23
N ILE A 94 -4.10 10.90 -7.28
CA ILE A 94 -4.00 11.80 -6.12
C ILE A 94 -2.75 11.54 -5.28
N GLN A 95 -2.28 10.29 -5.19
CA GLN A 95 -1.05 9.91 -4.49
C GLN A 95 0.21 10.08 -5.36
N ALA A 96 0.08 10.39 -6.64
CA ALA A 96 1.22 10.76 -7.50
C ALA A 96 1.57 12.26 -7.37
N ALA A 97 0.61 13.09 -6.94
CA ALA A 97 0.79 14.52 -6.80
C ALA A 97 1.56 14.89 -5.53
N LEU A 98 2.64 15.68 -5.67
CA LEU A 98 3.49 16.12 -4.55
C LEU A 98 2.71 16.76 -3.39
N ARG A 99 1.65 17.50 -3.70
CA ARG A 99 0.77 18.14 -2.70
C ARG A 99 0.04 17.16 -1.77
N HIS A 100 0.01 15.87 -2.09
CA HIS A 100 -0.64 14.88 -1.24
C HIS A 100 0.14 14.61 0.04
N GLY A 101 1.48 14.65 -0.01
CA GLY A 101 2.36 14.66 1.15
C GLY A 101 2.46 13.34 1.94
N ARG A 102 1.95 12.22 1.42
CA ARG A 102 1.92 10.90 2.08
C ARG A 102 1.63 9.77 1.10
N LEU A 103 1.92 8.53 1.47
CA LEU A 103 1.43 7.33 0.77
C LEU A 103 0.39 6.61 1.62
N SER A 104 -0.72 6.19 1.03
CA SER A 104 -1.71 5.31 1.66
C SER A 104 -1.56 3.91 1.08
N ILE A 105 -1.12 2.96 1.92
CA ILE A 105 -0.62 1.64 1.49
C ILE A 105 -1.51 0.49 1.95
N GLY A 106 -2.79 0.75 2.26
CA GLY A 106 -3.75 -0.32 2.52
C GLY A 106 -4.84 0.12 3.48
N GLY A 107 -6.10 -0.19 3.12
CA GLY A 107 -7.27 -0.05 3.99
C GLY A 107 -7.58 -1.36 4.73
N LYS A 108 -8.62 -1.38 5.57
CA LYS A 108 -9.06 -2.53 6.40
C LYS A 108 -8.70 -3.93 5.88
N HIS A 109 -9.18 -4.32 4.70
CA HIS A 109 -8.96 -5.67 4.15
C HIS A 109 -7.62 -5.83 3.41
N LEU A 110 -7.15 -4.76 2.76
CA LEU A 110 -5.93 -4.74 1.94
C LEU A 110 -4.64 -4.57 2.76
N GLY A 111 -4.73 -3.98 3.94
CA GLY A 111 -3.61 -3.75 4.85
C GLY A 111 -3.31 -4.92 5.79
N ARG A 112 -4.05 -6.04 5.72
CA ARG A 112 -3.87 -7.17 6.65
C ARG A 112 -2.46 -7.76 6.62
N HIS A 113 -1.81 -7.78 5.45
CA HIS A 113 -0.45 -8.28 5.31
C HIS A 113 0.59 -7.31 5.85
N ILE A 114 0.26 -6.01 5.89
CA ILE A 114 1.03 -5.03 6.66
C ILE A 114 0.88 -5.32 8.16
N THR A 115 -0.35 -5.56 8.63
CA THR A 115 -0.58 -5.94 10.04
C THR A 115 0.21 -7.18 10.44
N ALA A 116 0.20 -8.22 9.60
CA ALA A 116 0.92 -9.47 9.85
C ALA A 116 2.45 -9.28 9.87
N ALA A 117 2.96 -8.24 9.22
CA ALA A 117 4.36 -7.88 9.26
C ALA A 117 4.75 -7.05 10.48
N LEU A 118 3.81 -6.64 11.35
CA LEU A 118 4.04 -5.84 12.56
C LEU A 118 4.03 -6.74 13.81
N THR A 119 4.83 -6.38 14.81
CA THR A 119 4.73 -6.91 16.17
C THR A 119 3.64 -6.19 16.95
N ASP A 120 3.20 -6.76 18.08
CA ASP A 120 2.22 -6.10 18.95
C ASP A 120 2.66 -4.71 19.41
N GLY A 121 3.95 -4.53 19.74
CA GLY A 121 4.48 -3.23 20.14
C GLY A 121 4.56 -2.23 18.98
N GLU A 122 4.78 -2.71 17.76
CA GLU A 122 4.72 -1.86 16.56
C GLU A 122 3.28 -1.48 16.20
N ILE A 123 2.31 -2.38 16.40
CA ILE A 123 0.87 -2.07 16.27
C ILE A 123 0.49 -0.95 17.25
N ASP A 124 0.92 -1.05 18.51
CA ASP A 124 0.67 -0.01 19.51
C ASP A 124 1.30 1.33 19.11
N ALA A 125 2.46 1.31 18.42
CA ALA A 125 3.20 2.51 18.02
C ALA A 125 2.65 3.21 16.77
N ILE A 126 1.98 2.49 15.87
CA ILE A 126 1.45 3.09 14.62
C ILE A 126 0.07 3.72 14.80
N ILE A 127 -0.67 3.39 15.87
CA ILE A 127 -2.01 3.94 16.12
C ILE A 127 -1.85 5.41 16.54
N ASP A 128 -2.28 6.33 15.67
CA ASP A 128 -2.11 7.78 15.86
C ASP A 128 -3.40 8.42 16.41
N TYR A 129 -3.61 8.31 17.73
CA TYR A 129 -4.80 8.80 18.42
C TYR A 129 -4.88 10.34 18.54
N SER A 130 -3.74 11.03 18.63
CA SER A 130 -3.68 12.48 18.89
C SER A 130 -2.99 13.31 17.81
N GLY A 131 -2.40 12.70 16.78
CA GLY A 131 -1.54 13.38 15.81
C GLY A 131 -0.16 13.78 16.36
N GLU A 132 0.11 13.53 17.65
CA GLU A 132 1.32 14.00 18.35
C GLU A 132 2.50 13.04 18.18
N THR A 133 2.27 11.74 18.06
CA THR A 133 3.34 10.76 17.79
C THR A 133 3.74 10.80 16.32
N GLY A 134 2.76 11.05 15.44
CA GLY A 134 2.91 11.06 13.98
C GLY A 134 3.26 9.69 13.40
N GLY A 135 3.05 8.61 14.16
CA GLY A 135 3.36 7.23 13.78
C GLY A 135 4.76 6.74 14.16
N MET A 136 5.01 5.46 13.87
CA MET A 136 6.27 4.76 14.10
C MET A 136 7.27 5.03 12.98
N ALA A 137 8.53 5.34 13.29
CA ALA A 137 9.56 5.48 12.26
C ALA A 137 9.78 4.16 11.50
N VAL A 138 9.70 4.20 10.17
CA VAL A 138 9.92 3.06 9.28
C VAL A 138 10.78 3.51 8.10
N PRO A 139 12.03 3.04 8.00
CA PRO A 139 12.85 3.35 6.85
C PRO A 139 12.33 2.65 5.60
N VAL A 140 12.24 3.42 4.53
CA VAL A 140 11.80 2.96 3.21
C VAL A 140 12.98 3.01 2.26
N PHE A 141 13.11 1.98 1.43
CA PHE A 141 14.12 1.89 0.38
C PHE A 141 13.46 1.85 -0.99
N ASP A 142 14.09 2.50 -1.98
CA ASP A 142 13.66 2.42 -3.38
C ASP A 142 14.49 1.44 -4.20
N ARG A 143 14.17 1.32 -5.49
CA ARG A 143 14.88 0.45 -6.45
C ARG A 143 16.39 0.72 -6.50
N ALA A 144 16.82 1.98 -6.31
CA ALA A 144 18.21 2.39 -6.31
C ALA A 144 18.91 2.22 -4.95
N GLY A 145 18.23 1.62 -3.96
CA GLY A 145 18.76 1.43 -2.61
C GLY A 145 18.82 2.71 -1.77
N ARG A 146 18.24 3.83 -2.24
CA ARG A 146 18.19 5.07 -1.46
C ARG A 146 17.23 4.89 -0.29
N ARG A 147 17.61 5.45 0.86
CA ARG A 147 16.88 5.34 2.12
C ARG A 147 16.09 6.62 2.42
N TYR A 148 14.83 6.47 2.80
CA TYR A 148 13.90 7.54 3.14
C TYR A 148 13.32 7.30 4.53
N GLU A 149 13.19 8.35 5.33
CA GLU A 149 12.78 8.26 6.74
C GLU A 149 11.30 8.59 6.91
N PHE A 150 10.43 7.64 6.57
CA PHE A 150 9.00 7.78 6.78
C PHE A 150 8.60 7.45 8.21
N LYS A 151 7.40 7.91 8.58
CA LYS A 151 6.66 7.34 9.70
C LYS A 151 5.47 6.55 9.19
N MET A 152 5.24 5.36 9.73
CA MET A 152 4.04 4.59 9.52
C MET A 152 3.00 4.95 10.56
N ALA A 153 1.81 5.32 10.11
CA ALA A 153 0.65 5.58 10.97
C ALA A 153 -0.56 4.80 10.46
N TYR A 154 -1.38 4.31 11.38
CA TYR A 154 -2.71 3.81 11.10
C TYR A 154 -3.72 4.94 11.37
N ALA A 155 -4.32 5.46 10.30
CA ALA A 155 -5.27 6.55 10.38
C ALA A 155 -6.67 6.03 10.75
N GLU A 156 -6.99 6.04 12.04
CA GLU A 156 -8.24 5.51 12.62
C GLU A 156 -9.51 6.03 11.92
N ASN A 157 -9.52 7.30 11.52
CA ASN A 157 -10.66 7.93 10.86
C ASN A 157 -10.92 7.43 9.44
N THR A 158 -9.93 6.79 8.81
CA THR A 158 -10.01 6.34 7.42
C THR A 158 -9.64 4.87 7.24
N TYR A 159 -9.21 4.20 8.32
CA TYR A 159 -8.80 2.79 8.33
C TYR A 159 -7.63 2.47 7.40
N PHE A 160 -6.76 3.45 7.14
CA PHE A 160 -5.63 3.30 6.23
C PHE A 160 -4.30 3.30 6.95
N TYR A 161 -3.44 2.37 6.56
CA TYR A 161 -2.00 2.47 6.77
C TYR A 161 -1.45 3.58 5.88
N ARG A 162 -0.67 4.48 6.49
CA ARG A 162 -0.07 5.63 5.83
C ARG A 162 1.42 5.71 6.14
N LEU A 163 2.19 6.03 5.11
CA LEU A 163 3.56 6.52 5.26
C LEU A 163 3.50 8.04 5.17
N VAL A 164 3.82 8.69 6.28
CA VAL A 164 3.73 10.14 6.46
C VAL A 164 5.13 10.76 6.60
N GLY A 165 5.21 12.03 6.23
CA GLY A 165 6.46 12.80 6.17
C GLY A 165 6.52 13.55 4.85
N ALA A 166 5.96 14.77 4.80
CA ALA A 166 5.74 15.48 3.53
C ALA A 166 7.02 15.72 2.73
N ALA A 167 8.11 16.10 3.40
CA ALA A 167 9.40 16.34 2.74
C ALA A 167 10.04 15.04 2.22
N GLU A 168 9.97 13.95 2.99
CA GLU A 168 10.48 12.64 2.55
C GLU A 168 9.62 12.06 1.43
N TYR A 169 8.30 12.25 1.50
CA TYR A 169 7.38 11.93 0.42
C TYR A 169 7.76 12.68 -0.86
N GLU A 170 7.91 14.00 -0.81
CA GLU A 170 8.28 14.78 -1.99
C GLU A 170 9.59 14.29 -2.61
N ARG A 171 10.62 14.11 -1.78
CA ARG A 171 11.91 13.58 -2.23
C ARG A 171 11.76 12.20 -2.88
N PHE A 172 11.04 11.29 -2.23
CA PHE A 172 10.81 9.93 -2.70
C PHE A 172 10.11 9.90 -4.07
N MET A 173 9.07 10.72 -4.25
CA MET A 173 8.29 10.77 -5.49
C MET A 173 9.08 11.37 -6.65
N VAL A 174 9.93 12.38 -6.38
CA VAL A 174 10.83 12.98 -7.37
C VAL A 174 11.94 12.00 -7.75
N ASP A 175 12.62 11.42 -6.76
CA ASP A 175 13.74 10.50 -6.96
C ASP A 175 13.35 9.25 -7.76
N ASN A 176 12.10 8.81 -7.65
CA ASN A 176 11.53 7.69 -8.38
C ASN A 176 10.75 8.10 -9.64
N SER A 177 10.87 9.37 -10.08
CA SER A 177 10.24 9.89 -11.29
C SER A 177 8.70 9.78 -11.37
N VAL A 178 8.02 9.54 -10.25
CA VAL A 178 6.58 9.25 -10.24
C VAL A 178 5.76 10.41 -10.78
N VAL A 179 6.10 11.64 -10.40
CA VAL A 179 5.40 12.85 -10.83
C VAL A 179 5.50 13.01 -12.34
N ARG A 180 6.71 12.89 -12.89
CA ARG A 180 6.96 12.94 -14.33
C ARG A 180 6.18 11.84 -15.04
N ASP A 181 6.30 10.61 -14.57
CA ASP A 181 5.75 9.45 -15.24
C ASP A 181 4.22 9.50 -15.26
N VAL A 182 3.57 9.86 -14.17
CA VAL A 182 2.09 9.94 -14.10
C VAL A 182 1.55 11.21 -14.75
N HIS A 183 2.09 12.39 -14.41
CA HIS A 183 1.46 13.66 -14.81
C HIS A 183 1.99 14.24 -16.13
N GLU A 184 3.23 13.94 -16.52
CA GLU A 184 3.81 14.44 -17.77
C GLU A 184 3.73 13.40 -18.89
N LEU A 185 3.93 12.11 -18.56
CA LEU A 185 3.92 11.02 -19.53
C LEU A 185 2.61 10.22 -19.56
N GLY A 186 1.70 10.44 -18.60
CA GLY A 186 0.40 9.76 -18.55
C GLY A 186 0.48 8.26 -18.25
N LYS A 187 1.57 7.79 -17.62
CA LYS A 187 1.81 6.39 -17.31
C LYS A 187 0.92 5.91 -16.17
N GLU A 188 0.50 4.65 -16.24
CA GLU A 188 -0.22 3.98 -15.17
C GLU A 188 0.75 3.20 -14.29
N LEU A 189 1.20 3.84 -13.20
CA LEU A 189 2.12 3.18 -12.28
C LEU A 189 1.39 2.27 -11.28
N PHE A 190 2.01 1.13 -11.02
CA PHE A 190 1.69 0.25 -9.91
C PHE A 190 2.72 0.43 -8.81
N MET A 191 2.25 0.34 -7.57
CA MET A 191 3.08 0.44 -6.37
C MET A 191 3.05 -0.91 -5.65
N GLU A 192 4.22 -1.46 -5.40
CA GLU A 192 4.45 -2.60 -4.52
C GLU A 192 5.16 -2.15 -3.26
N VAL A 193 4.73 -2.69 -2.12
CA VAL A 193 5.37 -2.50 -0.83
C VAL A 193 5.80 -3.85 -0.31
N TRP A 194 7.07 -3.94 0.04
CA TRP A 194 7.70 -5.13 0.58
C TRP A 194 8.18 -4.85 1.99
N ALA A 195 7.85 -5.71 2.94
CA ALA A 195 8.33 -5.65 4.30
C ALA A 195 9.55 -6.54 4.48
N PHE A 196 10.52 -6.09 5.27
CA PHE A 196 11.64 -6.91 5.73
C PHE A 196 12.03 -6.54 7.16
N ARG A 197 12.77 -7.43 7.82
CA ARG A 197 13.30 -7.21 9.17
C ARG A 197 14.81 -7.07 9.11
N SER A 198 15.39 -6.21 9.95
CA SER A 198 16.84 -6.12 10.06
C SER A 198 17.27 -5.73 11.48
N PRO A 199 18.28 -6.42 12.06
CA PRO A 199 18.84 -6.03 13.34
C PRO A 199 19.53 -4.67 13.30
N ALA A 200 20.11 -4.30 12.15
CA ALA A 200 20.81 -3.04 11.95
C ALA A 200 19.87 -1.83 11.95
N LEU A 201 18.57 -2.04 11.75
CA LEU A 201 17.54 -1.01 11.81
C LEU A 201 17.07 -0.70 13.23
N ARG A 202 17.47 -1.48 14.25
CA ARG A 202 17.09 -1.19 15.63
C ARG A 202 17.67 0.15 16.09
N CYS A 203 16.81 1.01 16.64
CA CYS A 203 17.29 2.17 17.37
C CYS A 203 18.13 1.69 18.56
N LYS A 204 19.38 2.17 18.66
CA LYS A 204 20.27 1.86 19.79
C LYS A 204 19.62 2.32 21.10
N GLY A 205 19.23 1.39 21.97
CA GLY A 205 18.94 1.70 23.39
C GLY A 205 17.68 1.10 23.98
N ASN A 206 16.72 0.61 23.19
CA ASN A 206 15.49 0.00 23.71
C ASN A 206 15.32 -1.40 23.11
N MET A 207 15.69 -2.44 23.86
CA MET A 207 15.08 -3.75 23.65
C MET A 207 13.87 -3.83 24.58
N SER A 208 12.68 -3.73 23.99
CA SER A 208 11.43 -3.98 24.70
C SER A 208 11.05 -5.47 24.60
N ASN A 209 10.32 -5.97 25.60
CA ASN A 209 9.57 -7.21 25.43
C ASN A 209 8.52 -6.97 24.34
N GLY A 210 8.76 -7.49 23.14
CA GLY A 210 7.89 -7.25 21.98
C GLY A 210 8.65 -7.07 20.66
N ASP A 211 9.97 -6.88 20.71
CA ASP A 211 10.78 -6.74 19.51
C ASP A 211 10.81 -8.03 18.68
N HIS A 212 10.69 -7.90 17.36
CA HIS A 212 10.82 -9.04 16.45
C HIS A 212 12.25 -9.62 16.55
N PRO A 213 12.43 -10.97 16.57
CA PRO A 213 13.75 -11.59 16.70
C PRO A 213 14.72 -11.13 15.60
N ASP A 214 14.22 -11.01 14.37
CA ASP A 214 14.99 -10.58 13.20
C ASP A 214 15.23 -9.06 13.10
N GLY A 215 14.78 -8.27 14.09
CA GLY A 215 15.04 -6.84 14.16
C GLY A 215 13.89 -5.93 13.75
N ALA A 216 14.19 -4.64 13.60
CA ALA A 216 13.16 -3.63 13.33
C ALA A 216 12.62 -3.73 11.89
N LEU A 217 11.39 -3.27 11.70
CA LEU A 217 10.75 -3.23 10.38
C LEU A 217 11.44 -2.23 9.46
N GLY A 218 11.72 -2.67 8.23
CA GLY A 218 12.00 -1.81 7.09
C GLY A 218 11.04 -2.12 5.95
N MET A 219 10.91 -1.17 5.01
CA MET A 219 10.11 -1.37 3.81
C MET A 219 10.91 -1.07 2.54
N VAL A 220 10.55 -1.75 1.47
CA VAL A 220 10.95 -1.39 0.10
C VAL A 220 9.68 -0.99 -0.63
N ILE A 221 9.73 0.11 -1.36
CA ILE A 221 8.64 0.52 -2.25
C ILE A 221 9.17 0.59 -3.67
N LEU A 222 8.50 -0.13 -4.56
CA LEU A 222 8.84 -0.19 -5.98
C LEU A 222 7.66 0.34 -6.78
N PHE A 223 7.98 1.21 -7.74
CA PHE A 223 7.07 1.59 -8.81
C PHE A 223 7.45 0.87 -10.10
N PHE A 224 6.44 0.51 -10.88
CA PHE A 224 6.61 -0.02 -12.22
C PHE A 224 5.43 0.37 -13.09
N ASP A 225 5.73 0.57 -14.36
CA ASP A 225 4.74 0.76 -15.43
C ASP A 225 4.43 -0.60 -16.04
N LEU A 226 3.17 -0.83 -16.40
CA LEU A 226 2.77 -2.05 -17.12
C LEU A 226 2.70 -1.86 -18.64
N ASP A 227 2.95 -0.65 -19.18
CA ASP A 227 2.94 -0.29 -20.61
C ASP A 227 1.84 -0.98 -21.45
N ALA A 228 0.67 -0.33 -21.48
CA ALA A 228 -0.09 0.12 -22.66
C ALA A 228 -0.52 -0.81 -23.83
N ASP A 229 -0.34 -2.14 -23.82
CA ASP A 229 -0.85 -3.03 -24.90
C ASP A 229 -1.83 -4.14 -24.45
N GLY A 230 -2.79 -3.77 -23.59
CA GLY A 230 -4.10 -4.38 -23.74
C GLY A 230 -4.90 -4.67 -22.50
N LEU A 231 -5.29 -3.65 -21.74
CA LEU A 231 -6.48 -3.73 -20.89
C LEU A 231 -7.14 -2.35 -20.77
N GLY A 232 -8.01 -2.04 -21.74
CA GLY A 232 -8.91 -0.90 -21.62
C GLY A 232 -9.88 -1.08 -20.46
N ASP A 233 -10.20 0.02 -19.78
CA ASP A 233 -11.32 0.39 -18.88
C ASP A 233 -12.05 -0.65 -17.99
N GLU A 234 -11.67 -1.91 -17.97
CA GLU A 234 -12.12 -2.89 -17.00
C GLU A 234 -11.24 -2.81 -15.75
N ILE A 235 -11.31 -1.70 -15.02
CA ILE A 235 -10.77 -1.62 -13.66
C ILE A 235 -11.85 -2.13 -12.72
N LEU A 236 -11.94 -3.46 -12.63
CA LEU A 236 -12.84 -4.18 -11.74
C LEU A 236 -12.63 -3.74 -10.29
N ASP A 237 -13.78 -3.53 -9.64
CA ASP A 237 -13.92 -3.48 -8.20
C ASP A 237 -13.19 -4.65 -7.53
N ASP A 238 -12.35 -4.27 -6.57
CA ASP A 238 -12.04 -4.97 -5.32
C ASP A 238 -11.39 -6.37 -5.41
N ASP A 239 -10.13 -6.44 -5.88
CA ASP A 239 -9.13 -7.47 -5.49
C ASP A 239 -8.92 -8.71 -6.39
N SER A 240 -9.60 -8.86 -7.53
CA SER A 240 -9.38 -10.04 -8.43
C SER A 240 -8.57 -9.77 -9.72
N LEU A 241 -8.53 -8.52 -10.19
CA LEU A 241 -7.77 -8.14 -11.40
C LEU A 241 -6.30 -7.83 -11.16
N THR A 242 -5.98 -7.26 -10.00
CA THR A 242 -4.63 -6.80 -9.65
C THR A 242 -3.60 -7.92 -9.76
N ILE A 243 -4.04 -9.17 -9.64
CA ILE A 243 -3.19 -10.37 -9.60
C ILE A 243 -3.16 -11.12 -10.94
N LYS A 244 -4.24 -11.18 -11.73
CA LYS A 244 -4.16 -11.81 -13.06
C LYS A 244 -3.21 -11.04 -14.01
N HIS A 245 -2.98 -9.75 -13.76
CA HIS A 245 -2.06 -8.88 -14.50
C HIS A 245 -0.59 -9.02 -14.07
N LEU A 246 -0.31 -9.04 -12.76
CA LEU A 246 1.02 -9.35 -12.21
C LEU A 246 1.54 -10.72 -12.72
N MET A 247 0.63 -11.66 -12.97
CA MET A 247 0.93 -13.00 -13.46
C MET A 247 1.19 -13.11 -14.98
N ARG A 248 0.99 -12.06 -15.79
CA ARG A 248 1.29 -12.09 -17.25
C ARG A 248 2.68 -11.56 -17.60
N HIS A 249 3.33 -10.81 -16.70
CA HIS A 249 4.58 -10.08 -16.95
C HIS A 249 5.83 -10.57 -16.18
N TYR A 250 5.77 -11.76 -15.56
CA TYR A 250 6.97 -12.53 -15.18
C TYR A 250 7.21 -13.83 -15.98
N PRO A 251 6.99 -13.91 -17.31
CA PRO A 251 7.69 -14.92 -18.09
C PRO A 251 9.05 -14.33 -18.53
N LYS A 252 10.17 -14.82 -17.97
CA LYS A 252 11.43 -14.78 -18.73
C LYS A 252 11.22 -15.75 -19.90
N VAL A 253 10.85 -15.26 -21.08
CA VAL A 253 11.07 -16.04 -22.31
C VAL A 253 12.57 -15.95 -22.58
N PRO A 254 13.33 -17.05 -22.55
CA PRO A 254 14.72 -17.02 -22.99
C PRO A 254 14.77 -16.62 -24.46
N GLU A 255 15.68 -15.72 -24.84
CA GLU A 255 15.98 -15.47 -26.25
C GLU A 255 16.27 -16.80 -26.96
N GLY A 256 15.41 -17.23 -27.88
CA GLY A 256 15.66 -18.40 -28.72
C GLY A 256 14.50 -19.36 -29.04
N TYR A 257 13.28 -19.17 -28.53
CA TYR A 257 12.15 -20.05 -28.87
C TYR A 257 11.10 -19.34 -29.73
N ALA A 258 11.07 -19.70 -31.02
CA ALA A 258 9.94 -19.45 -31.92
C ALA A 258 8.88 -20.52 -31.69
N VAL A 259 7.61 -20.10 -31.62
CA VAL A 259 6.46 -21.02 -31.57
C VAL A 259 5.85 -21.07 -32.97
N GLU A 260 5.76 -22.28 -33.52
CA GLU A 260 5.02 -22.60 -34.75
C GLU A 260 3.51 -22.41 -34.60
#